data_AF-A0A7J0EUP7-F1
#
_entry.id   AF-A0A7J0EUP7-F1
#
_cell.length_a   1.000
_cell.length_b   1.000
_cell.length_c   1.000
_cell.angle_alpha   90.00
_cell.angle_beta   90.00
_cell.angle_gamma   90.00
#
_symmetry.space_group_name_H-M   'P 1'
#
loop_
_entity.id
_entity.type
_entity.pdbx_description
1 polymer ?
#
loop_
_entity_poly.entity_id
_entity_poly.type
_entity_poly.pdbx_seq_one_letter_code
_entity_poly.pdbx_strand_id
1 'polypeptide(L)'
;MKEHVLISIFANAGSAFGSGSAYAVGIVNIIKAFYRRNISFLAGWILIITTQVLGYGWAGLLRKYVVEPAHMWWPNTLVQVSLFRALHEKDERRMSRAKFFLIALFCSFSWYLVPGYLFTTLSSISWVCWVFSKSVTAQQIGSGMRGLGLGALTLDWTVVASFLFSPLICPFFSIVNVFLGYTLIMYIVIPISYWGLDVHGAKKFPIFSSHLFTYQGQPYNISAIVNKNFEIDMVQYEKQGRINLSTLFSLTYGFGFATIASTLTHVALFYGREIYERFRASYKGKEDIHTRLMRKYKDIPSWWFHVLLGVTIAVSLVLCIFLNDQVQMPWWGLLFASVIAFIFTLPISVITATTNMSVPKIFPDIDIIYVSRPSNAPRFYTQTPGLNIITEYVMGIIYPGRPIANVCFKTYGYMSMDQAVSFLNDFKLGHYMKIPPRSMFLVQLIGTIIAGTVNILVAWWLLASIENICQDDLLPPDSPWTCPGYRVFFDASVIWGLVGPKRIFGRLGNYSSMNWFFLGGAMGPVFCLALPQSISQAVLDSSD
;
A
#
# COMPACT_ATOMS: atom_id res chain seq x y z
N MET A 1 -14.58 0.32 28.97
CA MET A 1 -13.93 1.25 28.02
C MET A 1 -12.44 0.92 27.82
N LYS A 2 -11.54 1.07 28.81
CA LYS A 2 -10.09 0.84 28.60
C LYS A 2 -9.74 -0.57 28.11
N GLU A 3 -10.34 -1.60 28.69
CA GLU A 3 -10.16 -2.99 28.25
C GLU A 3 -10.63 -3.21 26.82
N HIS A 4 -11.80 -2.67 26.46
CA HIS A 4 -12.33 -2.74 25.09
C HIS A 4 -11.37 -2.10 24.09
N VAL A 5 -10.86 -0.89 24.38
CA VAL A 5 -9.86 -0.24 23.50
C VAL A 5 -8.59 -1.09 23.39
N LEU A 6 -8.11 -1.70 24.49
CA LEU A 6 -6.93 -2.56 24.47
C LEU A 6 -7.13 -3.80 23.58
N ILE A 7 -8.31 -4.43 23.65
CA ILE A 7 -8.70 -5.56 22.78
C ILE A 7 -8.76 -5.11 21.31
N SER A 8 -9.31 -3.92 21.03
CA SER A 8 -9.34 -3.39 19.67
C SER A 8 -7.94 -3.11 19.13
N ILE A 9 -7.02 -2.58 19.94
CA ILE A 9 -5.62 -2.39 19.56
C ILE A 9 -4.94 -3.75 19.31
N PHE A 10 -5.21 -4.77 20.13
CA PHE A 10 -4.72 -6.13 19.90
C PHE A 10 -5.19 -6.69 18.55
N ALA A 11 -6.47 -6.52 18.24
CA ALA A 11 -7.05 -6.96 16.97
C ALA A 11 -6.52 -6.15 15.78
N ASN A 12 -6.25 -4.86 15.98
CA ASN A 12 -5.65 -3.99 14.97
C ASN A 12 -4.23 -4.47 14.62
N ALA A 13 -3.36 -4.64 15.62
CA ALA A 13 -2.04 -5.24 15.43
C ALA A 13 -2.13 -6.66 14.83
N GLY A 14 -3.12 -7.43 15.29
CA GLY A 14 -3.46 -8.77 14.80
C GLY A 14 -3.84 -8.85 13.32
N SER A 15 -4.39 -7.78 12.75
CA SER A 15 -4.80 -7.66 11.35
C SER A 15 -3.84 -6.80 10.53
N ALA A 16 -2.58 -6.71 10.97
CA ALA A 16 -1.55 -5.88 10.37
C ALA A 16 -2.02 -4.42 10.19
N PHE A 17 -2.62 -3.86 11.23
CA PHE A 17 -3.18 -2.50 11.28
C PHE A 17 -4.25 -2.22 10.21
N GLY A 18 -5.12 -3.20 9.96
CA GLY A 18 -6.19 -3.10 8.96
C GLY A 18 -5.76 -3.40 7.52
N SER A 19 -4.48 -3.72 7.28
CA SER A 19 -3.97 -4.17 5.98
C SER A 19 -4.18 -5.67 5.73
N GLY A 20 -4.92 -6.37 6.58
CA GLY A 20 -5.32 -7.76 6.37
C GLY A 20 -4.18 -8.77 6.55
N SER A 21 -3.35 -8.95 5.53
CA SER A 21 -2.25 -9.93 5.54
C SER A 21 -0.89 -9.25 5.58
N ALA A 22 0.09 -9.89 6.22
CA ALA A 22 1.45 -9.37 6.26
C ALA A 22 2.05 -9.31 4.85
N TYR A 23 2.46 -8.12 4.39
CA TYR A 23 2.97 -7.91 3.03
C TYR A 23 4.15 -8.82 2.65
N ALA A 24 5.02 -9.14 3.62
CA ALA A 24 6.15 -10.05 3.45
C ALA A 24 5.74 -11.49 3.06
N VAL A 25 4.50 -11.91 3.32
CA VAL A 25 3.94 -13.19 2.83
C VAL A 25 3.97 -13.25 1.30
N GLY A 26 3.81 -12.11 0.64
CA GLY A 26 3.93 -12.00 -0.82
C GLY A 26 5.26 -12.51 -1.35
N ILE A 27 6.37 -12.28 -0.63
CA ILE A 27 7.71 -12.77 -1.02
C ILE A 27 7.73 -14.29 -1.02
N VAL A 28 7.22 -14.93 0.03
CA VAL A 28 7.17 -16.41 0.13
C VAL A 28 6.28 -16.99 -0.97
N ASN A 29 5.14 -16.36 -1.23
CA ASN A 29 4.19 -16.80 -2.25
C ASN A 29 4.77 -16.68 -3.67
N ILE A 30 5.47 -15.59 -4.02
CA ILE A 30 6.07 -15.49 -5.35
C ILE A 30 7.22 -16.47 -5.54
N ILE A 31 8.02 -16.74 -4.49
CA ILE A 31 9.12 -17.71 -4.57
C ILE A 31 8.58 -19.10 -4.87
N LYS A 32 7.53 -19.54 -4.15
CA LYS A 32 6.94 -20.86 -4.33
C LYS A 32 6.03 -20.99 -5.54
N ALA A 33 5.04 -20.11 -5.69
CA ALA A 33 3.98 -20.27 -6.70
C ALA A 33 4.41 -19.82 -8.11
N PHE A 34 5.19 -18.74 -8.21
CA PHE A 34 5.53 -18.12 -9.50
C PHE A 34 6.94 -18.50 -9.97
N TYR A 35 7.96 -18.38 -9.10
CA TYR A 35 9.34 -18.79 -9.43
C TYR A 35 9.59 -20.30 -9.27
N ARG A 36 8.60 -21.06 -8.75
CA ARG A 36 8.65 -22.52 -8.54
C ARG A 36 9.90 -22.99 -7.79
N ARG A 37 10.23 -22.30 -6.71
CA ARG A 37 11.40 -22.57 -5.88
C ARG A 37 11.04 -22.87 -4.44
N ASN A 38 11.94 -23.56 -3.77
CA ASN A 38 11.81 -23.87 -2.36
C ASN A 38 12.47 -22.79 -1.51
N ILE A 39 11.69 -22.21 -0.61
CA ILE A 39 12.16 -21.48 0.56
C ILE A 39 11.86 -22.34 1.79
N SER A 40 12.68 -22.26 2.83
CA SER A 40 12.41 -22.93 4.10
C SER A 40 11.33 -22.18 4.89
N PHE A 41 10.53 -22.92 5.67
CA PHE A 41 9.51 -22.31 6.52
C PHE A 41 10.15 -21.33 7.52
N LEU A 42 11.30 -21.71 8.08
CA LEU A 42 12.04 -20.88 9.02
C LEU A 42 12.49 -19.55 8.40
N ALA A 43 13.03 -19.55 7.17
CA ALA A 43 13.42 -18.33 6.49
C ALA A 43 12.23 -17.40 6.24
N GLY A 44 11.09 -17.95 5.78
CA GLY A 44 9.86 -17.20 5.58
C GLY A 44 9.30 -16.62 6.88
N TRP A 45 9.26 -17.42 7.95
CA TRP A 45 8.78 -16.98 9.26
C TRP A 45 9.65 -15.87 9.85
N ILE A 46 10.98 -16.01 9.81
CA ILE A 46 11.91 -14.98 10.26
C ILE A 46 11.70 -13.68 9.46
N LEU A 47 11.66 -13.76 8.13
CA LEU A 47 11.46 -12.61 7.25
C LEU A 47 10.17 -11.84 7.57
N ILE A 48 9.07 -12.55 7.81
CA ILE A 48 7.76 -11.93 8.10
C ILE A 48 7.77 -11.28 9.49
N ILE A 49 8.30 -11.96 10.50
CA ILE A 49 8.31 -11.42 11.86
C ILE A 49 9.22 -10.20 11.97
N THR A 50 10.42 -10.25 11.40
CA THR A 50 11.37 -9.14 11.49
C THR A 50 10.86 -7.90 10.76
N THR A 51 10.31 -8.04 9.55
CA THR A 51 9.79 -6.90 8.78
C THR A 51 8.65 -6.17 9.49
N GLN A 52 7.81 -6.91 10.23
CA GLN A 52 6.69 -6.36 10.99
C GLN A 52 7.14 -5.70 12.31
N VAL A 53 8.11 -6.29 13.01
CA VAL A 53 8.51 -5.84 14.36
C VAL A 53 9.62 -4.77 14.33
N LEU A 54 10.45 -4.73 13.28
CA LEU A 54 11.59 -3.81 13.17
C LEU A 54 11.17 -2.33 13.36
N GLY A 55 10.02 -1.94 12.80
CA GLY A 55 9.47 -0.60 12.91
C GLY A 55 9.20 -0.14 14.35
N TYR A 56 8.81 -1.06 15.22
CA TYR A 56 8.49 -0.75 16.63
C TYR A 56 9.74 -0.29 17.40
N GLY A 57 10.92 -0.77 17.00
CA GLY A 57 12.19 -0.43 17.61
C GLY A 57 12.46 1.08 17.56
N TRP A 58 12.39 1.71 16.38
CA TRP A 58 12.58 3.16 16.27
C TRP A 58 11.31 3.98 16.52
N ALA A 59 10.11 3.39 16.41
CA ALA A 59 8.87 4.08 16.78
C ALA A 59 8.91 4.60 18.23
N GLY A 60 9.50 3.84 19.15
CA GLY A 60 9.69 4.28 20.53
C GLY A 60 10.53 5.55 20.69
N LEU A 61 11.53 5.75 19.84
CA LEU A 61 12.36 6.96 19.81
C LEU A 61 11.56 8.17 19.31
N LEU A 62 10.65 7.93 18.37
CA LEU A 62 9.82 8.97 17.75
C LEU A 62 8.58 9.31 18.57
N ARG A 63 8.17 8.46 19.52
CA ARG A 63 6.97 8.64 20.37
C ARG A 63 6.95 10.00 21.07
N LYS A 64 8.09 10.44 21.62
CA LYS A 64 8.19 11.74 22.31
C LYS A 64 7.85 12.92 21.39
N TYR A 65 8.14 12.81 20.10
CA TYR A 65 7.96 13.90 19.13
C TYR A 65 6.58 13.91 18.48
N VAL A 66 5.91 12.76 18.41
CA VAL A 66 4.66 12.61 17.63
C VAL A 66 3.44 12.29 18.49
N VAL A 67 3.61 11.72 19.68
CA VAL A 67 2.48 11.31 20.55
C VAL A 67 2.25 12.30 21.69
N GLU A 68 3.31 12.76 22.36
CA GLU A 68 3.21 13.62 23.54
C GLU A 68 2.78 15.08 23.28
N PRO A 69 3.17 15.73 22.16
CA PRO A 69 2.77 17.11 21.89
C PRO A 69 1.28 17.25 21.57
N ALA A 70 0.67 18.35 22.02
CA ALA A 70 -0.73 18.67 21.75
C ALA A 70 -1.00 18.98 20.25
N HIS A 71 0.00 19.51 19.54
CA HIS A 71 -0.12 19.88 18.13
C HIS A 71 -0.27 18.69 17.17
N MET A 72 0.00 17.47 17.65
CA MET A 72 -0.12 16.23 16.89
C MET A 72 -1.41 15.51 17.29
N TRP A 73 -2.51 15.76 16.58
CA TRP A 73 -3.85 15.32 16.99
C TRP A 73 -4.31 13.95 16.46
N TRP A 74 -3.69 13.42 15.40
CA TRP A 74 -4.07 12.18 14.70
C TRP A 74 -5.59 12.03 14.45
N PRO A 75 -6.15 12.60 13.37
CA PRO A 75 -7.62 12.67 13.22
C PRO A 75 -8.33 11.32 13.11
N ASN A 76 -7.72 10.30 12.48
CA ASN A 76 -8.27 8.94 12.47
C ASN A 76 -8.50 8.40 13.89
N THR A 77 -7.55 8.65 14.79
CA THR A 77 -7.65 8.27 16.20
C THR A 77 -8.84 8.93 16.89
N LEU A 78 -9.14 10.20 16.57
CA LEU A 78 -10.26 10.94 17.17
C LEU A 78 -11.61 10.33 16.77
N VAL A 79 -11.74 9.84 15.54
CA VAL A 79 -12.93 9.09 15.09
C VAL A 79 -13.11 7.80 15.89
N GLN A 80 -12.01 7.10 16.19
CA GLN A 80 -12.08 5.91 17.04
C GLN A 80 -12.45 6.26 18.49
N VAL A 81 -11.89 7.33 19.05
CA VAL A 81 -12.24 7.82 20.39
C VAL A 81 -13.72 8.18 20.49
N SER A 82 -14.27 8.87 19.48
CA SER A 82 -15.69 9.26 19.47
C SER A 82 -16.61 8.04 19.43
N LEU A 83 -16.26 7.01 18.66
CA LEU A 83 -16.97 5.72 18.64
C LEU A 83 -16.94 5.03 19.99
N PHE A 84 -15.76 4.89 20.62
CA PHE A 84 -15.66 4.25 21.93
C PHE A 84 -16.42 5.00 23.02
N ARG A 85 -16.44 6.33 22.97
CA ARG A 85 -17.26 7.15 23.88
C ARG A 85 -18.75 6.93 23.63
N ALA A 86 -19.20 7.00 22.38
CA ALA A 86 -20.60 6.79 22.03
C ALA A 86 -21.13 5.41 22.44
N LEU A 87 -20.28 4.37 22.46
CA LEU A 87 -20.65 3.02 22.91
C LEU A 87 -20.74 2.87 24.43
N HIS A 88 -20.02 3.68 25.21
CA HIS A 88 -19.94 3.53 26.66
C HIS A 88 -20.66 4.64 27.44
N GLU A 89 -20.99 5.77 26.82
CA GLU A 89 -21.83 6.80 27.41
C GLU A 89 -23.30 6.33 27.45
N LYS A 90 -23.94 6.46 28.61
CA LYS A 90 -25.37 6.16 28.76
C LYS A 90 -26.17 7.31 28.14
N ASP A 91 -26.90 7.04 27.07
CA ASP A 91 -27.74 8.02 26.39
C ASP A 91 -29.22 7.77 26.77
N GLU A 92 -29.88 8.76 27.39
CA GLU A 92 -31.29 8.67 27.84
C GLU A 92 -32.32 8.91 26.71
N ARG A 93 -31.90 8.81 25.44
CA ARG A 93 -32.75 9.08 24.27
C ARG A 93 -33.61 7.86 23.88
N ARG A 94 -34.79 8.14 23.31
CA ARG A 94 -35.83 7.18 22.87
C ARG A 94 -35.33 6.09 21.91
N MET A 95 -34.30 6.39 21.10
CA MET A 95 -33.44 5.39 20.45
C MET A 95 -32.00 5.55 20.95
N SER A 96 -31.52 4.55 21.70
CA SER A 96 -30.09 4.48 22.06
C SER A 96 -29.24 4.35 20.80
N ARG A 97 -28.10 5.05 20.75
CA ARG A 97 -27.12 4.96 19.65
C ARG A 97 -26.73 3.50 19.34
N ALA A 98 -26.72 2.64 20.36
CA ALA A 98 -26.47 1.21 20.21
C ALA A 98 -27.56 0.49 19.40
N LYS A 99 -28.84 0.85 19.56
CA LYS A 99 -29.94 0.26 18.76
C LYS A 99 -29.82 0.66 17.30
N PHE A 100 -29.53 1.93 17.01
CA PHE A 100 -29.29 2.39 15.65
C PHE A 100 -28.09 1.69 15.02
N PHE A 101 -26.98 1.56 15.75
CA PHE A 101 -25.79 0.83 15.32
C PHE A 101 -26.11 -0.63 14.97
N LEU A 102 -26.87 -1.34 15.80
CA LEU A 102 -27.25 -2.73 15.54
C LEU A 102 -28.17 -2.88 14.31
N ILE A 103 -29.13 -1.96 14.14
CA ILE A 103 -29.98 -1.93 12.95
C ILE A 103 -29.13 -1.70 11.69
N ALA A 104 -28.26 -0.69 11.71
CA ALA A 104 -27.38 -0.38 10.59
C ALA A 104 -26.42 -1.54 10.28
N LEU A 105 -25.86 -2.18 11.31
CA LEU A 105 -25.00 -3.36 11.18
C LEU A 105 -25.74 -4.53 10.50
N PHE A 106 -26.97 -4.83 10.94
CA PHE A 106 -27.75 -5.93 10.37
C PHE A 106 -28.21 -5.64 8.94
N CYS A 107 -28.69 -4.43 8.66
CA CYS A 107 -29.03 -4.00 7.31
C CYS A 107 -27.81 -4.05 6.38
N SER A 108 -26.65 -3.56 6.84
CA SER A 108 -25.41 -3.57 6.08
C SER A 108 -24.90 -4.99 5.83
N PHE A 109 -24.89 -5.86 6.85
CA PHE A 109 -24.55 -7.28 6.72
C PHE A 109 -25.45 -7.99 5.71
N SER A 110 -26.77 -7.77 5.82
CA SER A 110 -27.75 -8.38 4.92
C SER A 110 -27.57 -7.88 3.49
N TRP A 111 -27.29 -6.59 3.31
CA TRP A 111 -27.03 -6.03 1.99
C TRP A 111 -25.74 -6.58 1.40
N TYR A 112 -24.61 -6.64 2.12
CA TYR A 112 -23.34 -7.14 1.60
C TYR A 112 -23.38 -8.59 1.09
N LEU A 113 -24.27 -9.42 1.64
CA LEU A 113 -24.48 -10.79 1.17
C LEU A 113 -25.07 -10.84 -0.26
N VAL A 114 -25.83 -9.80 -0.65
CA VAL A 114 -26.50 -9.73 -1.95
C VAL A 114 -25.50 -9.51 -3.11
N PRO A 115 -24.75 -8.40 -3.21
CA PRO A 115 -23.78 -8.22 -4.28
C PRO A 115 -22.52 -9.09 -4.08
N GLY A 116 -22.20 -9.51 -2.85
CA GLY A 116 -21.00 -10.28 -2.55
C GLY A 116 -21.10 -11.78 -2.84
N TYR A 117 -22.29 -12.39 -2.70
CA TYR A 117 -22.45 -13.84 -2.82
C TYR A 117 -23.63 -14.24 -3.72
N LEU A 118 -24.83 -13.69 -3.50
CA LEU A 118 -26.03 -14.12 -4.24
C LEU A 118 -26.06 -13.62 -5.70
N PHE A 119 -25.76 -12.34 -5.92
CA PHE A 119 -25.84 -11.67 -7.22
C PHE A 119 -24.58 -10.83 -7.48
N THR A 120 -23.49 -11.51 -7.80
CA THR A 120 -22.18 -10.87 -8.05
C THR A 120 -22.17 -9.88 -9.21
N THR A 121 -23.14 -9.96 -10.13
CA THR A 121 -23.34 -9.00 -11.23
C THR A 121 -23.68 -7.58 -10.74
N LEU A 122 -24.28 -7.44 -9.54
CA LEU A 122 -24.59 -6.13 -8.95
C LEU A 122 -23.33 -5.36 -8.53
N SER A 123 -22.18 -6.04 -8.42
CA SER A 123 -20.90 -5.42 -8.11
C SER A 123 -20.37 -4.54 -9.25
N SER A 124 -20.73 -4.86 -10.50
CA SER A 124 -20.32 -4.06 -11.68
C SER A 124 -21.35 -4.21 -12.81
N ILE A 125 -22.35 -3.34 -12.81
CA ILE A 125 -23.37 -3.22 -13.84
C ILE A 125 -22.85 -2.28 -14.95
N SER A 126 -22.25 -2.86 -15.99
CA SER A 126 -21.76 -2.14 -17.17
C SER A 126 -22.85 -2.01 -18.24
N TRP A 127 -23.73 -1.00 -18.12
CA TRP A 127 -24.85 -0.84 -19.06
C TRP A 127 -24.38 -0.61 -20.51
N VAL A 128 -23.23 0.06 -20.71
CA VAL A 128 -22.62 0.26 -22.03
C VAL A 128 -22.30 -1.08 -22.71
N CYS A 129 -21.85 -2.07 -21.95
CA CYS A 129 -21.59 -3.42 -22.47
C CYS A 129 -22.89 -4.17 -22.80
N TRP A 130 -23.99 -3.90 -22.10
CA TRP A 130 -25.30 -4.50 -22.41
C TRP A 130 -25.90 -3.92 -23.69
N VAL A 131 -25.87 -2.59 -23.85
CA VAL A 131 -26.39 -1.92 -25.04
C VAL A 131 -25.58 -2.30 -26.29
N PHE A 132 -24.25 -2.37 -26.16
CA PHE A 132 -23.34 -2.67 -27.27
C PHE A 132 -22.62 -4.01 -27.10
N SER A 133 -23.38 -5.08 -26.91
CA SER A 133 -22.84 -6.42 -26.60
C SER A 133 -21.90 -6.99 -27.68
N LYS A 134 -22.02 -6.58 -28.94
CA LYS A 134 -21.19 -7.08 -30.05
C LYS A 134 -19.94 -6.24 -30.35
N SER A 135 -19.81 -5.05 -29.76
CA SER A 135 -18.69 -4.15 -30.07
C SER A 135 -17.53 -4.33 -29.09
N VAL A 136 -16.37 -4.71 -29.62
CA VAL A 136 -15.14 -4.87 -28.81
C VAL A 136 -14.72 -3.55 -28.17
N THR A 137 -14.83 -2.44 -28.89
CA THR A 137 -14.48 -1.11 -28.35
C THR A 137 -15.44 -0.68 -27.25
N ALA A 138 -16.73 -0.95 -27.39
CA ALA A 138 -17.71 -0.64 -26.35
C ALA A 138 -17.50 -1.51 -25.09
N GLN A 139 -17.05 -2.76 -25.25
CA GLN A 139 -16.66 -3.60 -24.12
C GLN A 139 -15.39 -3.11 -23.43
N GLN A 140 -14.37 -2.69 -24.21
CA GLN A 140 -13.13 -2.12 -23.67
C GLN A 140 -13.36 -0.81 -22.91
N ILE A 141 -14.29 0.03 -23.38
CA ILE A 141 -14.62 1.31 -22.74
C ILE A 141 -15.55 1.11 -21.55
N GLY A 142 -16.59 0.28 -21.70
CA GLY A 142 -17.69 0.16 -20.73
C GLY A 142 -17.49 -0.86 -19.61
N SER A 143 -16.59 -1.84 -19.77
CA SER A 143 -16.41 -2.89 -18.76
C SER A 143 -15.73 -2.34 -17.51
N GLY A 144 -16.37 -2.47 -16.35
CA GLY A 144 -15.77 -2.09 -15.06
C GLY A 144 -14.67 -3.04 -14.58
N MET A 145 -14.63 -4.27 -15.11
CA MET A 145 -13.72 -5.32 -14.66
C MET A 145 -12.52 -5.56 -15.58
N ARG A 146 -12.69 -5.29 -16.89
CA ARG A 146 -11.69 -5.57 -17.93
C ARG A 146 -11.45 -4.39 -18.86
N GLY A 147 -12.03 -3.24 -18.54
CA GLY A 147 -12.03 -2.05 -19.38
C GLY A 147 -11.86 -0.78 -18.57
N LEU A 148 -12.19 0.35 -19.16
CA LEU A 148 -12.07 1.68 -18.54
C LEU A 148 -13.23 2.00 -17.57
N GLY A 149 -14.29 1.19 -17.54
CA GLY A 149 -15.41 1.34 -16.61
C GLY A 149 -16.36 2.50 -16.92
N LEU A 150 -16.38 3.04 -18.15
CA LEU A 150 -17.28 4.13 -18.51
C LEU A 150 -18.75 3.65 -18.42
N GLY A 151 -19.52 4.26 -17.53
CA GLY A 151 -20.91 3.84 -17.30
C GLY A 151 -21.04 2.52 -16.54
N ALA A 152 -19.99 2.04 -15.86
CA ALA A 152 -20.14 0.96 -14.89
C ALA A 152 -20.74 1.52 -13.59
N LEU A 153 -21.89 0.97 -13.18
CA LEU A 153 -22.54 1.29 -11.92
C LEU A 153 -22.32 0.13 -10.94
N THR A 154 -22.05 0.44 -9.68
CA THR A 154 -21.93 -0.56 -8.62
C THR A 154 -22.96 -0.30 -7.54
N LEU A 155 -23.61 -1.36 -7.06
CA LEU A 155 -24.47 -1.33 -5.86
C LEU A 155 -23.77 -1.96 -4.65
N ASP A 156 -22.50 -2.32 -4.81
CA ASP A 156 -21.67 -2.87 -3.76
C ASP A 156 -20.83 -1.78 -3.10
N TRP A 157 -21.12 -1.52 -1.82
CA TRP A 157 -20.35 -0.54 -1.05
C TRP A 157 -18.89 -0.97 -0.87
N THR A 158 -18.56 -2.27 -0.94
CA THR A 158 -17.15 -2.70 -0.88
C THR A 158 -16.36 -2.23 -2.10
N VAL A 159 -16.98 -2.21 -3.29
CA VAL A 159 -16.37 -1.69 -4.52
C VAL A 159 -16.20 -0.18 -4.42
N VAL A 160 -17.16 0.56 -3.87
CA VAL A 160 -17.03 2.02 -3.65
C VAL A 160 -15.96 2.34 -2.60
N ALA A 161 -16.01 1.64 -1.47
CA ALA A 161 -15.06 1.77 -0.37
C ALA A 161 -13.64 1.38 -0.80
N SER A 162 -13.48 0.50 -1.79
CA SER A 162 -12.15 0.05 -2.20
C SER A 162 -11.23 1.14 -2.74
N PHE A 163 -11.79 2.19 -3.36
CA PHE A 163 -11.00 3.21 -4.03
C PHE A 163 -10.56 4.33 -3.07
N LEU A 164 -11.46 4.83 -2.23
CA LEU A 164 -11.20 5.93 -1.27
C LEU A 164 -11.23 5.50 0.20
N PHE A 165 -11.17 4.19 0.48
CA PHE A 165 -11.40 3.54 1.79
C PHE A 165 -12.82 3.77 2.35
N SER A 166 -13.13 5.00 2.76
CA SER A 166 -14.48 5.39 3.18
C SER A 166 -14.73 6.81 2.72
N PRO A 167 -15.46 7.00 1.61
CA PRO A 167 -15.75 8.34 1.08
C PRO A 167 -16.55 9.21 2.06
N LEU A 168 -17.17 8.60 3.08
CA LEU A 168 -17.88 9.30 4.16
C LEU A 168 -16.95 10.12 5.07
N ILE A 169 -15.66 9.78 5.11
CA ILE A 169 -14.66 10.44 5.97
C ILE A 169 -13.92 11.52 5.18
N CYS A 170 -13.80 11.37 3.86
CA CYS A 170 -13.09 12.30 3.00
C CYS A 170 -13.93 13.56 2.75
N PRO A 171 -13.34 14.77 2.87
CA PRO A 171 -14.01 16.01 2.46
C PRO A 171 -14.47 15.95 1.00
N PHE A 172 -15.63 16.55 0.71
CA PHE A 172 -16.23 16.53 -0.64
C PHE A 172 -15.28 17.08 -1.71
N PHE A 173 -14.56 18.16 -1.43
CA PHE A 173 -13.60 18.74 -2.36
C PHE A 173 -12.47 17.77 -2.74
N SER A 174 -11.92 17.03 -1.76
CA SER A 174 -10.90 16.03 -2.02
C SER A 174 -11.41 14.92 -2.95
N ILE A 175 -12.67 14.51 -2.78
CA ILE A 175 -13.31 13.51 -3.65
C ILE A 175 -13.45 14.05 -5.08
N VAL A 176 -13.90 15.29 -5.25
CA VAL A 176 -14.03 15.94 -6.57
C VAL A 176 -12.68 16.03 -7.26
N ASN A 177 -11.61 16.42 -6.57
CA ASN A 177 -10.26 16.50 -7.16
C ASN A 177 -9.74 15.14 -7.63
N VAL A 178 -9.90 14.10 -6.80
CA VAL A 178 -9.50 12.74 -7.18
C VAL A 178 -10.33 12.27 -8.37
N PHE A 179 -11.63 12.55 -8.41
CA PHE A 179 -12.50 12.20 -9.52
C PHE A 179 -12.12 12.93 -10.82
N LEU A 180 -11.78 14.22 -10.77
CA LEU A 180 -11.30 14.98 -11.93
C LEU A 180 -9.98 14.42 -12.44
N GLY A 181 -9.03 14.12 -11.55
CA GLY A 181 -7.75 13.49 -11.91
C GLY A 181 -7.95 12.11 -12.54
N TYR A 182 -8.80 11.27 -11.94
CA TYR A 182 -9.17 9.96 -12.49
C TYR A 182 -9.80 10.09 -13.88
N THR A 183 -10.77 10.99 -14.06
CA THR A 183 -11.48 11.22 -15.33
C THR A 183 -10.50 11.65 -16.41
N LEU A 184 -9.58 12.57 -16.09
CA LEU A 184 -8.56 13.03 -17.02
C LEU A 184 -7.63 11.89 -17.44
N ILE A 185 -7.13 11.10 -16.49
CA ILE A 185 -6.20 10.01 -16.81
C ILE A 185 -6.92 8.89 -17.59
N MET A 186 -8.04 8.40 -17.07
CA MET A 186 -8.73 7.22 -17.60
C MET A 186 -9.48 7.47 -18.89
N TYR A 187 -10.13 8.63 -19.04
CA TYR A 187 -11.00 8.91 -20.19
C TYR A 187 -10.40 9.89 -21.21
N ILE A 188 -9.29 10.56 -20.89
CA ILE A 188 -8.61 11.46 -21.84
C ILE A 188 -7.22 10.91 -22.18
N VAL A 189 -6.34 10.79 -21.19
CA VAL A 189 -4.92 10.44 -21.44
C VAL A 189 -4.77 9.02 -21.99
N ILE A 190 -5.41 8.02 -21.38
CA ILE A 190 -5.31 6.62 -21.84
C ILE A 190 -5.86 6.45 -23.26
N PRO A 191 -7.07 6.95 -23.60
CA PRO A 191 -7.59 6.85 -24.96
C PRO A 191 -6.71 7.55 -26.00
N ILE A 192 -6.19 8.75 -25.70
CA ILE A 192 -5.28 9.48 -26.59
C ILE A 192 -3.99 8.69 -26.79
N SER A 193 -3.44 8.13 -25.71
CA SER A 193 -2.21 7.34 -25.77
C SER A 193 -2.38 6.02 -26.55
N TYR A 194 -3.52 5.35 -26.41
CA TYR A 194 -3.78 4.05 -27.03
C TYR A 194 -4.25 4.17 -28.48
N TRP A 195 -5.33 4.92 -28.73
CA TRP A 195 -5.93 5.03 -30.07
C TRP A 195 -5.27 6.13 -30.92
N GLY A 196 -4.97 7.28 -30.31
CA GLY A 196 -4.49 8.48 -31.01
C GLY A 196 -3.02 8.41 -31.39
N LEU A 197 -2.13 8.24 -30.40
CA LEU A 197 -0.68 8.35 -30.59
C LEU A 197 0.04 7.00 -30.67
N ASP A 198 -0.64 5.88 -30.39
CA ASP A 198 -0.07 4.53 -30.35
C ASP A 198 1.28 4.45 -29.61
N VAL A 199 1.33 5.07 -28.43
CA VAL A 199 2.57 5.27 -27.68
C VAL A 199 3.19 3.91 -27.34
N HIS A 200 4.44 3.69 -27.74
CA HIS A 200 5.17 2.42 -27.59
C HIS A 200 4.52 1.20 -28.31
N GLY A 201 3.74 1.42 -29.37
CA GLY A 201 3.05 0.34 -30.08
C GLY A 201 1.93 -0.29 -29.25
N ALA A 202 1.25 0.55 -28.47
CA ALA A 202 0.17 0.22 -27.54
C ALA A 202 -0.87 -0.75 -28.09
N LYS A 203 -1.27 -0.61 -29.37
CA LYS A 203 -2.33 -1.41 -30.01
C LYS A 203 -2.04 -2.92 -30.08
N LYS A 204 -0.79 -3.33 -29.87
CA LYS A 204 -0.39 -4.74 -29.82
C LYS A 204 -0.71 -5.42 -28.49
N PHE A 205 -1.04 -4.63 -27.47
CA PHE A 205 -1.26 -5.09 -26.11
C PHE A 205 -2.68 -4.75 -25.66
N PRO A 206 -3.27 -5.50 -24.71
CA PRO A 206 -4.51 -5.09 -24.07
C PRO A 206 -4.36 -3.73 -23.40
N ILE A 207 -5.39 -2.88 -23.47
CA ILE A 207 -5.44 -1.57 -22.79
C ILE A 207 -5.23 -1.75 -21.27
N PHE A 208 -5.86 -2.80 -20.72
CA PHE A 208 -5.91 -3.14 -19.31
C PHE A 208 -5.37 -4.57 -19.11
N SER A 209 -4.16 -4.71 -18.56
CA SER A 209 -3.58 -6.00 -18.17
C SER A 209 -2.40 -5.81 -17.23
N SER A 210 -2.23 -6.71 -16.25
CA SER A 210 -1.04 -6.80 -15.38
C SER A 210 0.11 -7.59 -16.01
N HIS A 211 -0.21 -8.43 -17.00
CA HIS A 211 0.78 -9.29 -17.63
C HIS A 211 1.85 -8.50 -18.39
N LEU A 212 3.05 -9.08 -18.42
CA LEU A 212 4.17 -8.60 -19.22
C LEU A 212 4.11 -9.23 -20.62
N PHE A 213 4.51 -8.47 -21.65
CA PHE A 213 4.39 -8.90 -23.04
C PHE A 213 5.71 -8.82 -23.81
N THR A 214 5.86 -9.74 -24.77
CA THR A 214 6.88 -9.67 -25.84
C THR A 214 6.49 -8.62 -26.88
N TYR A 215 7.38 -8.22 -27.78
CA TYR A 215 7.07 -7.23 -28.83
C TYR A 215 5.88 -7.63 -29.74
N GLN A 216 5.56 -8.92 -29.82
CA GLN A 216 4.48 -9.48 -30.64
C GLN A 216 3.13 -9.51 -29.92
N GLY A 217 3.05 -9.08 -28.66
CA GLY A 217 1.81 -9.13 -27.86
C GLY A 217 1.57 -10.46 -27.15
N GLN A 218 2.49 -11.42 -27.24
CA GLN A 218 2.40 -12.68 -26.51
C GLN A 218 2.84 -12.52 -25.05
N PRO A 219 2.24 -13.25 -24.09
CA PRO A 219 2.68 -13.25 -22.69
C PRO A 219 4.18 -13.56 -22.55
N TYR A 220 4.86 -12.79 -21.71
CA TYR A 220 6.31 -12.92 -21.53
C TYR A 220 6.63 -14.11 -20.62
N ASN A 221 7.41 -15.07 -21.11
CA ASN A 221 7.88 -16.20 -20.32
C ASN A 221 9.02 -15.78 -19.37
N ILE A 222 8.66 -15.45 -18.13
CA ILE A 222 9.61 -15.01 -17.10
C ILE A 222 10.47 -16.18 -16.61
N SER A 223 9.92 -17.40 -16.56
CA SER A 223 10.66 -18.58 -16.07
C SER A 223 11.86 -18.94 -16.94
N ALA A 224 11.83 -18.58 -18.23
CA ALA A 224 12.92 -18.83 -19.17
C ALA A 224 14.12 -17.87 -19.00
N ILE A 225 13.90 -16.68 -18.44
CA ILE A 225 14.94 -15.65 -18.27
C ILE A 225 15.54 -15.60 -16.87
N VAL A 226 15.15 -16.52 -15.98
CA VAL A 226 15.63 -16.59 -14.60
C VAL A 226 16.50 -17.83 -14.43
N ASN A 227 17.80 -17.64 -14.20
CA ASN A 227 18.73 -18.73 -13.96
C ASN A 227 18.47 -19.40 -12.59
N LYS A 228 19.06 -20.56 -12.32
CA LYS A 228 18.93 -21.31 -11.05
C LYS A 228 19.34 -20.55 -9.78
N ASN A 229 20.02 -19.40 -9.90
CA ASN A 229 20.44 -18.55 -8.79
C ASN A 229 19.52 -17.34 -8.58
N PHE A 230 18.32 -17.30 -9.21
CA PHE A 230 17.42 -16.13 -9.21
C PHE A 230 18.11 -14.87 -9.76
N GLU A 231 18.92 -15.04 -10.80
CA GLU A 231 19.52 -13.95 -11.53
C GLU A 231 19.02 -13.96 -12.97
N ILE A 232 19.06 -12.80 -13.61
CA ILE A 232 18.68 -12.67 -15.02
C ILE A 232 19.65 -13.42 -15.93
N ASP A 233 19.13 -14.32 -16.76
CA ASP A 233 19.86 -14.91 -17.88
C ASP A 233 19.79 -13.95 -19.07
N MET A 234 20.90 -13.24 -19.30
CA MET A 234 21.01 -12.25 -20.36
C MET A 234 20.89 -12.85 -21.76
N VAL A 235 21.32 -14.10 -21.97
CA VAL A 235 21.27 -14.75 -23.28
C VAL A 235 19.83 -15.07 -23.65
N GLN A 236 19.05 -15.59 -22.71
CA GLN A 236 17.62 -15.84 -22.95
C GLN A 236 16.82 -14.55 -23.04
N TYR A 237 17.16 -13.56 -22.23
CA TYR A 237 16.54 -12.23 -22.28
C TYR A 237 16.73 -11.56 -23.64
N GLU A 238 17.94 -11.59 -24.20
CA GLU A 238 18.24 -11.02 -25.52
C GLU A 238 17.50 -11.75 -26.65
N LYS A 239 17.33 -13.08 -26.54
CA LYS A 239 16.55 -13.88 -27.50
C LYS A 239 15.06 -13.55 -27.48
N GLN A 240 14.48 -13.41 -26.29
CA GLN A 240 13.05 -13.12 -26.13
C GLN A 240 12.73 -11.63 -26.38
N GLY A 241 13.72 -10.77 -26.22
CA GLY A 241 13.62 -9.33 -26.42
C GLY A 241 13.12 -8.58 -25.19
N ARG A 242 12.98 -7.26 -25.37
CA ARG A 242 12.60 -6.32 -24.31
C ARG A 242 11.15 -6.55 -23.85
N ILE A 243 10.92 -6.29 -22.57
CA ILE A 243 9.58 -6.36 -21.96
C ILE A 243 8.75 -5.14 -22.37
N ASN A 244 7.50 -5.39 -22.73
CA ASN A 244 6.49 -4.37 -22.98
C ASN A 244 5.35 -4.52 -21.97
N LEU A 245 4.79 -3.37 -21.60
CA LEU A 245 3.73 -3.18 -20.62
C LEU A 245 2.45 -2.72 -21.31
N SER A 246 1.29 -3.01 -20.72
CA SER A 246 0.03 -2.43 -21.16
C SER A 246 0.03 -0.91 -21.00
N THR A 247 -0.79 -0.21 -21.79
CA THR A 247 -0.83 1.26 -21.81
C THR A 247 -1.23 1.82 -20.44
N LEU A 248 -2.25 1.25 -19.81
CA LEU A 248 -2.65 1.60 -18.45
C LEU A 248 -1.49 1.42 -17.47
N PHE A 249 -0.83 0.25 -17.47
CA PHE A 249 0.25 -0.04 -16.52
C PHE A 249 1.42 0.91 -16.68
N SER A 250 1.83 1.17 -17.92
CA SER A 250 2.92 2.09 -18.21
C SER A 250 2.59 3.52 -17.73
N LEU A 251 1.43 4.06 -18.10
CA LEU A 251 1.03 5.42 -17.72
C LEU A 251 0.85 5.57 -16.21
N THR A 252 0.31 4.55 -15.53
CA THR A 252 0.22 4.54 -14.07
C THR A 252 1.61 4.63 -13.42
N TYR A 253 2.64 3.94 -13.93
CA TYR A 253 4.02 4.16 -13.45
C TYR A 253 4.49 5.60 -13.65
N GLY A 254 4.23 6.17 -14.83
CA GLY A 254 4.56 7.57 -15.13
C GLY A 254 3.90 8.53 -14.15
N PHE A 255 2.58 8.46 -13.98
CA PHE A 255 1.86 9.29 -13.01
C PHE A 255 2.27 9.01 -11.55
N GLY A 256 2.68 7.78 -11.24
CA GLY A 256 3.30 7.42 -9.95
C GLY A 256 4.59 8.21 -9.71
N PHE A 257 5.48 8.31 -10.69
CA PHE A 257 6.70 9.12 -10.61
C PHE A 257 6.39 10.61 -10.46
N ALA A 258 5.41 11.12 -11.20
CA ALA A 258 4.96 12.50 -11.06
C ALA A 258 4.39 12.79 -9.66
N THR A 259 3.61 11.86 -9.12
CA THR A 259 3.01 11.99 -7.78
C THR A 259 4.09 12.07 -6.71
N ILE A 260 5.13 11.24 -6.80
CA ILE A 260 6.26 11.27 -5.86
C ILE A 260 6.93 12.64 -5.85
N ALA A 261 7.33 13.12 -7.04
CA ALA A 261 7.99 14.40 -7.16
C ALA A 261 7.11 15.57 -6.75
N SER A 262 5.84 15.58 -7.19
CA SER A 262 4.85 16.59 -6.84
C SER A 262 4.60 16.63 -5.34
N THR A 263 4.49 15.48 -4.68
CA THR A 263 4.23 15.47 -3.24
C THR A 263 5.43 16.02 -2.46
N LEU A 264 6.65 15.65 -2.85
CA LEU A 264 7.86 16.19 -2.22
C LEU A 264 7.98 17.71 -2.41
N THR A 265 7.74 18.23 -3.62
CA THR A 265 7.81 19.68 -3.87
C THR A 265 6.64 20.42 -3.22
N HIS A 266 5.42 19.87 -3.24
CA HIS A 266 4.25 20.46 -2.60
C HIS A 266 4.43 20.56 -1.08
N VAL A 267 4.87 19.47 -0.43
CA VAL A 267 5.14 19.47 1.01
C VAL A 267 6.27 20.44 1.35
N ALA A 268 7.35 20.47 0.55
CA ALA A 268 8.47 21.37 0.79
C ALA A 268 8.08 22.85 0.67
N LEU A 269 7.27 23.21 -0.33
CA LEU A 269 6.95 24.60 -0.64
C LEU A 269 5.80 25.17 0.20
N PHE A 270 4.70 24.43 0.36
CA PHE A 270 3.49 24.92 1.03
C PHE A 270 3.53 24.63 2.54
N TYR A 271 3.85 23.39 2.91
CA TYR A 271 3.81 22.94 4.30
C TYR A 271 5.16 22.94 5.00
N GLY A 272 6.28 23.17 4.28
CA GLY A 272 7.62 23.02 4.83
C GLY A 272 7.90 23.95 6.01
N ARG A 273 7.42 25.20 5.94
CA ARG A 273 7.52 26.17 7.04
C ARG A 273 6.70 25.75 8.25
N GLU A 274 5.45 25.35 8.02
CA GLU A 274 4.56 24.89 9.08
C GLU A 274 5.05 23.61 9.74
N ILE A 275 5.51 22.63 8.96
CA ILE A 275 6.12 21.39 9.47
C ILE A 275 7.35 21.72 10.31
N TYR A 276 8.21 22.64 9.85
CA TYR A 276 9.38 23.07 10.61
C TYR A 276 9.01 23.79 11.91
N GLU A 277 8.02 24.68 11.88
CA GLU A 277 7.51 25.38 13.07
C GLU A 277 6.86 24.40 14.05
N ARG A 278 6.00 23.49 13.59
CA ARG A 278 5.39 22.44 14.40
C ARG A 278 6.42 21.46 14.94
N PHE A 279 7.48 21.15 14.18
CA PHE A 279 8.61 20.35 14.64
C PHE A 279 9.39 21.08 15.74
N ARG A 280 9.69 22.37 15.56
CA ARG A 280 10.33 23.22 16.58
C ARG A 280 9.46 23.40 17.82
N ALA A 281 8.16 23.53 17.64
CA ALA A 281 7.17 23.61 18.71
C ALA A 281 6.97 22.26 19.42
N SER A 282 7.09 21.13 18.72
CA SER A 282 7.13 19.81 19.37
C SER A 282 8.32 19.68 20.31
N TYR A 283 9.47 20.27 19.94
CA TYR A 283 10.66 20.26 20.78
C TYR A 283 10.58 21.23 21.99
N LYS A 284 9.95 22.40 21.82
CA LYS A 284 9.90 23.49 22.84
C LYS A 284 8.54 23.67 23.53
N GLY A 285 7.53 22.92 23.11
CA GLY A 285 6.12 23.16 23.42
C GLY A 285 5.73 22.80 24.84
N LYS A 286 4.61 23.38 25.28
CA LYS A 286 3.98 23.03 26.56
C LYS A 286 3.43 21.61 26.49
N GLU A 287 3.63 20.84 27.56
CA GLU A 287 3.06 19.51 27.68
C GLU A 287 1.53 19.54 27.60
N ASP A 288 0.96 18.63 26.81
CA ASP A 288 -0.49 18.44 26.72
C ASP A 288 -1.08 18.04 28.09
N ILE A 289 -2.33 18.44 28.34
CA ILE A 289 -3.16 17.96 29.45
C ILE A 289 -3.19 16.42 29.42
N HIS A 290 -3.26 15.82 28.22
CA HIS A 290 -3.24 14.37 28.12
C HIS A 290 -1.94 13.76 28.65
N THR A 291 -0.79 14.39 28.40
CA THR A 291 0.52 13.97 28.88
C THR A 291 0.63 14.12 30.40
N ARG A 292 0.16 15.24 30.95
CA ARG A 292 0.08 15.44 32.40
C ARG A 292 -0.74 14.36 33.10
N LEU A 293 -1.90 14.01 32.55
CA LEU A 293 -2.75 12.92 33.08
C LEU A 293 -2.11 11.54 32.94
N MET A 294 -1.28 11.33 31.92
CA MET A 294 -0.61 10.06 31.68
C MET A 294 0.59 9.81 32.60
N ARG A 295 1.16 10.84 33.25
CA ARG A 295 2.25 10.71 34.23
C ARG A 295 1.91 9.78 35.41
N LYS A 296 0.62 9.53 35.69
CA LYS A 296 0.18 8.56 36.70
C LYS A 296 0.60 7.11 36.35
N TYR A 297 0.76 6.79 35.06
CA TYR A 297 1.15 5.47 34.62
C TYR A 297 2.66 5.37 34.45
N LYS A 298 3.21 4.19 34.78
CA LYS A 298 4.63 3.91 34.54
C LYS A 298 4.89 3.90 33.04
N ASP A 299 5.82 4.75 32.61
CA ASP A 299 6.20 4.81 31.20
C ASP A 299 7.03 3.59 30.78
N ILE A 300 7.14 3.40 29.47
CA ILE A 300 7.97 2.33 28.87
C ILE A 300 9.44 2.75 28.97
N PRO A 301 10.31 1.94 29.58
CA PRO A 301 11.74 2.21 29.57
C PRO A 301 12.27 2.25 28.13
N SER A 302 13.06 3.26 27.77
CA SER A 302 13.62 3.40 26.41
C SER A 302 14.44 2.18 25.97
N TRP A 303 15.04 1.45 26.90
CA TRP A 303 15.79 0.23 26.61
C TRP A 303 14.94 -0.89 25.98
N TRP A 304 13.62 -0.94 26.22
CA TRP A 304 12.73 -1.93 25.57
C TRP A 304 12.78 -1.78 24.04
N PHE A 305 12.75 -0.53 23.58
CA PHE A 305 12.81 -0.20 22.16
C PHE A 305 14.19 -0.46 21.56
N HIS A 306 15.27 -0.13 22.29
CA HIS A 306 16.64 -0.43 21.86
C HIS A 306 16.92 -1.92 21.79
N VAL A 307 16.46 -2.70 22.77
CA VAL A 307 16.58 -4.17 22.76
C VAL A 307 15.77 -4.76 21.63
N LEU A 308 14.53 -4.31 21.42
CA LEU A 308 13.70 -4.77 20.31
C LEU A 308 14.37 -4.49 18.96
N LEU A 309 14.89 -3.28 18.77
CA LEU A 309 15.62 -2.89 17.56
C LEU A 309 16.89 -3.72 17.36
N GLY A 310 17.69 -3.91 18.41
CA GLY A 310 18.91 -4.70 18.36
C GLY A 310 18.66 -6.16 18.02
N VAL A 311 17.66 -6.78 18.67
CA VAL A 311 17.28 -8.18 18.42
C VAL A 311 16.72 -8.34 17.02
N THR A 312 15.83 -7.46 16.57
CA THR A 312 15.25 -7.56 15.22
C THR A 312 16.29 -7.38 14.11
N ILE A 313 17.19 -6.40 14.24
CA ILE A 313 18.31 -6.22 13.30
C ILE A 313 19.23 -7.45 13.32
N ALA A 314 19.59 -7.98 14.50
CA ALA A 314 20.44 -9.15 14.60
C ALA A 314 19.82 -10.39 13.93
N VAL A 315 18.54 -10.65 14.17
CA VAL A 315 17.80 -11.77 13.55
C VAL A 315 17.67 -11.56 12.04
N SER A 316 17.41 -10.33 11.59
CA SER A 316 17.42 -10.00 10.15
C SER A 316 18.79 -10.16 9.50
N LEU A 317 19.88 -9.82 10.20
CA LEU A 317 21.24 -10.04 9.70
C LEU A 317 21.56 -11.53 9.60
N VAL A 318 21.12 -12.34 10.57
CA VAL A 318 21.25 -13.81 10.51
C VAL A 318 20.54 -14.35 9.27
N LEU A 319 19.32 -13.87 8.97
CA LEU A 319 18.61 -14.22 7.73
C LEU A 319 19.42 -13.83 6.48
N CYS A 320 19.94 -12.60 6.42
CA CYS A 320 20.70 -12.11 5.26
C CYS A 320 22.08 -12.79 5.07
N ILE A 321 22.71 -13.27 6.14
CA ILE A 321 24.04 -13.89 6.09
C ILE A 321 23.95 -15.39 5.87
N PHE A 322 23.15 -16.09 6.69
CA PHE A 322 23.10 -17.56 6.69
C PHE A 322 22.07 -18.14 5.71
N LEU A 323 21.03 -17.38 5.36
CA LEU A 323 19.95 -17.81 4.45
C LEU A 323 19.92 -16.96 3.16
N ASN A 324 21.10 -16.49 2.75
CA ASN A 324 21.28 -15.64 1.58
C ASN A 324 20.93 -16.36 0.26
N ASP A 325 21.09 -17.68 0.22
CA ASP A 325 20.67 -18.53 -0.89
C ASP A 325 19.17 -18.44 -1.20
N GLN A 326 18.35 -18.17 -0.17
CA GLN A 326 16.89 -18.08 -0.29
C GLN A 326 16.39 -16.64 -0.46
N VAL A 327 16.99 -15.67 0.23
CA VAL A 327 16.51 -14.27 0.30
C VAL A 327 17.30 -13.33 -0.63
N GLN A 328 18.53 -13.69 -1.00
CA GLN A 328 19.46 -12.93 -1.86
C GLN A 328 19.80 -11.51 -1.40
N MET A 329 19.33 -11.11 -0.23
CA MET A 329 19.44 -9.75 0.27
C MET A 329 20.80 -9.58 0.97
N PRO A 330 21.69 -8.72 0.46
CA PRO A 330 22.96 -8.48 1.12
C PRO A 330 22.77 -7.77 2.46
N TRP A 331 23.63 -8.05 3.44
CA TRP A 331 23.57 -7.49 4.79
C TRP A 331 23.56 -5.95 4.80
N TRP A 332 24.31 -5.30 3.89
CA TRP A 332 24.33 -3.85 3.76
C TRP A 332 23.00 -3.29 3.24
N GLY A 333 22.29 -4.07 2.42
CA GLY A 333 20.97 -3.70 1.90
C GLY A 333 19.94 -3.61 3.02
N LEU A 334 20.02 -4.47 4.04
CA LEU A 334 19.15 -4.42 5.21
C LEU A 334 19.37 -3.15 6.03
N LEU A 335 20.63 -2.81 6.30
CA LEU A 335 20.97 -1.60 7.03
C LEU A 335 20.54 -0.35 6.26
N PHE A 336 20.75 -0.35 4.94
CA PHE A 336 20.35 0.75 4.09
C PHE A 336 18.82 0.92 4.05
N ALA A 337 18.06 -0.17 3.91
CA ALA A 337 16.60 -0.14 3.99
C ALA A 337 16.12 0.39 5.35
N SER A 338 16.75 -0.05 6.44
CA SER A 338 16.42 0.38 7.80
C SER A 338 16.68 1.88 8.02
N VAL A 339 17.78 2.42 7.47
CA VAL A 339 18.11 3.84 7.54
C VAL A 339 17.10 4.68 6.74
N ILE A 340 16.75 4.25 5.54
CA ILE A 340 15.70 4.90 4.74
C ILE A 340 14.38 4.89 5.52
N ALA A 341 13.94 3.73 6.00
CA ALA A 341 12.71 3.60 6.77
C ALA A 341 12.70 4.53 7.98
N PHE A 342 13.78 4.59 8.76
CA PHE A 342 13.91 5.46 9.92
C PHE A 342 13.79 6.94 9.57
N ILE A 343 14.51 7.40 8.54
CA ILE A 343 14.48 8.81 8.08
C ILE A 343 13.07 9.20 7.64
N PHE A 344 12.40 8.36 6.86
CA PHE A 344 11.06 8.65 6.34
C PHE A 344 9.94 8.49 7.38
N THR A 345 10.16 7.70 8.44
CA THR A 345 9.15 7.49 9.49
C THR A 345 8.75 8.80 10.15
N LEU A 346 9.69 9.67 10.51
CA LEU A 346 9.37 10.91 11.25
C LEU A 346 8.56 11.91 10.40
N PRO A 347 8.98 12.33 9.19
CA PRO A 347 8.20 13.24 8.35
C PRO A 347 6.81 12.69 8.03
N ILE A 348 6.71 11.41 7.68
CA ILE A 348 5.42 10.78 7.34
C ILE A 348 4.52 10.71 8.58
N SER A 349 5.08 10.41 9.75
CA SER A 349 4.33 10.44 11.01
C SER A 349 3.82 11.84 11.33
N VAL A 350 4.63 12.89 11.16
CA VAL A 350 4.21 14.29 11.38
C VAL A 350 3.06 14.65 10.46
N ILE A 351 3.19 14.39 9.16
CA ILE A 351 2.14 14.73 8.18
C ILE A 351 0.86 13.95 8.51
N THR A 352 0.95 12.63 8.71
CA THR A 352 -0.21 11.80 9.04
C THR A 352 -0.86 12.25 10.36
N ALA A 353 -0.04 12.61 11.35
CA ALA A 353 -0.50 13.11 12.63
C ALA A 353 -1.17 14.48 12.56
N THR A 354 -1.00 15.27 11.50
CA THR A 354 -1.60 16.61 11.37
C THR A 354 -2.69 16.68 10.32
N THR A 355 -2.56 16.00 9.18
CA THR A 355 -3.49 16.11 8.06
C THR A 355 -4.44 14.92 7.96
N ASN A 356 -4.20 13.83 8.69
CA ASN A 356 -4.83 12.53 8.48
C ASN A 356 -4.62 11.93 7.09
N MET A 357 -3.86 12.61 6.23
CA MET A 357 -3.49 12.15 4.90
C MET A 357 -2.09 11.57 5.02
N SER A 358 -1.98 10.25 5.04
CA SER A 358 -0.67 9.63 4.83
C SER A 358 -0.23 9.93 3.40
N VAL A 359 0.87 10.65 3.26
CA VAL A 359 1.49 11.01 1.99
C VAL A 359 2.04 9.74 1.30
N PRO A 360 1.60 9.36 0.07
CA PRO A 360 0.44 9.78 -0.73
C PRO A 360 -0.65 8.70 -0.88
N LYS A 361 -1.74 8.75 -0.11
CA LYS A 361 -2.99 7.97 -0.38
C LYS A 361 -3.82 8.51 -1.56
N ILE A 362 -3.24 9.37 -2.40
CA ILE A 362 -3.97 10.18 -3.40
C ILE A 362 -4.01 9.51 -4.78
N PHE A 363 -3.20 8.48 -5.01
CA PHE A 363 -3.26 7.67 -6.24
C PHE A 363 -3.29 6.19 -5.90
N PRO A 364 -4.07 5.38 -6.63
CA PRO A 364 -4.09 3.95 -6.44
C PRO A 364 -2.67 3.40 -6.63
N ASP A 365 -2.23 2.54 -5.71
CA ASP A 365 -1.08 1.68 -5.95
C ASP A 365 -1.26 0.97 -7.29
N ILE A 366 -0.14 0.57 -7.84
CA ILE A 366 -0.12 -0.32 -9.00
C ILE A 366 -0.81 -1.65 -8.66
N ASP A 367 -0.82 -2.04 -7.37
CA ASP A 367 -1.60 -3.17 -6.84
C ASP A 367 -3.12 -2.89 -6.76
N ILE A 368 -3.57 -1.63 -6.73
CA ILE A 368 -4.99 -1.26 -6.62
C ILE A 368 -5.74 -1.41 -7.95
N ILE A 369 -5.04 -1.39 -9.09
CA ILE A 369 -5.67 -1.50 -10.41
C ILE A 369 -5.98 -2.96 -10.80
N TYR A 370 -5.38 -3.96 -10.15
CA TYR A 370 -5.47 -5.35 -10.63
C TYR A 370 -6.08 -6.31 -9.61
N VAL A 371 -7.40 -6.27 -9.47
CA VAL A 371 -8.17 -7.39 -8.90
C VAL A 371 -9.44 -7.57 -9.71
N SER A 372 -9.44 -8.50 -10.67
CA SER A 372 -10.65 -8.83 -11.42
C SER A 372 -10.86 -10.34 -11.61
N ARG A 373 -11.55 -10.97 -10.64
CA ARG A 373 -12.65 -11.94 -10.86
C ARG A 373 -13.38 -12.30 -9.54
N PRO A 374 -14.66 -12.73 -9.61
CA PRO A 374 -15.55 -12.81 -8.46
C PRO A 374 -15.45 -14.18 -7.78
N SER A 375 -15.08 -14.21 -6.51
CA SER A 375 -15.49 -15.29 -5.60
C SER A 375 -15.32 -14.96 -4.13
N ASN A 376 -14.63 -13.88 -3.75
CA ASN A 376 -14.66 -13.32 -2.40
C ASN A 376 -14.41 -11.81 -2.46
N ALA A 377 -15.10 -11.06 -1.60
CA ALA A 377 -15.09 -9.60 -1.55
C ALA A 377 -13.68 -9.01 -1.76
N PRO A 378 -13.50 -8.07 -2.72
CA PRO A 378 -12.18 -7.54 -3.00
C PRO A 378 -11.79 -6.55 -1.89
N ARG A 379 -10.76 -6.91 -1.09
CA ARG A 379 -10.13 -5.99 -0.14
C ARG A 379 -8.87 -5.44 -0.80
N PHE A 380 -8.95 -4.19 -1.22
CA PHE A 380 -7.86 -3.46 -1.84
C PHE A 380 -6.97 -2.84 -0.75
N TYR A 381 -5.66 -3.05 -0.85
CA TYR A 381 -4.68 -2.55 0.10
C TYR A 381 -4.19 -1.18 -0.35
N THR A 382 -4.27 -0.17 0.52
CA THR A 382 -3.76 1.18 0.27
C THR A 382 -2.37 1.32 0.87
N GLN A 383 -1.36 1.04 0.08
CA GLN A 383 0.03 1.37 0.37
C GLN A 383 0.31 2.82 0.00
N THR A 384 1.36 3.39 0.60
CA THR A 384 1.85 4.72 0.24
C THR A 384 2.78 4.57 -0.98
N PRO A 385 2.35 4.99 -2.20
CA PRO A 385 3.03 4.68 -3.46
C PRO A 385 4.48 5.17 -3.53
N GLY A 386 4.83 6.17 -2.73
CA GLY A 386 6.11 6.84 -2.84
C GLY A 386 7.30 6.01 -2.39
N LEU A 387 7.27 5.50 -1.14
CA LEU A 387 8.44 4.80 -0.61
C LEU A 387 8.61 3.41 -1.24
N ASN A 388 7.51 2.75 -1.59
CA ASN A 388 7.52 1.45 -2.27
C ASN A 388 8.27 1.52 -3.61
N ILE A 389 7.87 2.46 -4.48
CA ILE A 389 8.50 2.65 -5.79
C ILE A 389 9.93 3.18 -5.65
N ILE A 390 10.21 4.12 -4.73
CA ILE A 390 11.56 4.66 -4.54
C ILE A 390 12.53 3.56 -4.09
N THR A 391 12.13 2.72 -3.12
CA THR A 391 12.98 1.65 -2.62
C THR A 391 13.28 0.61 -3.71
N GLU A 392 12.28 0.24 -4.52
CA GLU A 392 12.46 -0.61 -5.70
C GLU A 392 13.35 0.03 -6.78
N TYR A 393 13.16 1.32 -7.06
CA TYR A 393 13.95 2.05 -8.06
C TYR A 393 15.42 2.14 -7.64
N VAL A 394 15.69 2.50 -6.38
CA VAL A 394 17.05 2.65 -5.84
C VAL A 394 17.76 1.32 -5.80
N MET A 395 17.16 0.28 -5.22
CA MET A 395 17.80 -1.04 -5.11
C MET A 395 17.93 -1.71 -6.47
N GLY A 396 16.97 -1.55 -7.38
CA GLY A 396 17.06 -2.02 -8.76
C GLY A 396 18.19 -1.38 -9.57
N ILE A 397 18.65 -0.17 -9.20
CA ILE A 397 19.83 0.47 -9.81
C ILE A 397 21.13 -0.03 -9.18
N ILE A 398 21.17 -0.14 -7.85
CA ILE A 398 22.38 -0.51 -7.11
C ILE A 398 22.70 -2.01 -7.27
N TYR A 399 21.66 -2.86 -7.24
CA TYR A 399 21.80 -4.32 -7.24
C TYR A 399 20.85 -4.96 -8.28
N PRO A 400 21.03 -4.67 -9.58
CA PRO A 400 20.17 -5.16 -10.65
C PRO A 400 20.32 -6.67 -10.85
N GLY A 401 19.30 -7.30 -11.42
CA GLY A 401 19.35 -8.71 -11.80
C GLY A 401 18.81 -9.67 -10.75
N ARG A 402 18.46 -9.19 -9.54
CA ARG A 402 18.04 -10.03 -8.41
C ARG A 402 16.66 -9.62 -7.91
N PRO A 403 15.59 -10.32 -8.34
CA PRO A 403 14.22 -9.95 -8.00
C PRO A 403 13.93 -10.07 -6.50
N ILE A 404 14.39 -11.14 -5.85
CA ILE A 404 14.10 -11.41 -4.44
C ILE A 404 14.77 -10.37 -3.54
N ALA A 405 16.04 -10.04 -3.80
CA ALA A 405 16.77 -9.01 -3.08
C ALA A 405 16.04 -7.64 -3.13
N ASN A 406 15.50 -7.28 -4.29
CA ASN A 406 14.79 -6.02 -4.49
C ASN A 406 13.46 -5.98 -3.71
N VAL A 407 12.63 -7.02 -3.80
CA VAL A 407 11.37 -7.05 -3.04
C VAL A 407 11.60 -7.13 -1.54
N CYS A 408 12.63 -7.83 -1.07
CA CYS A 408 13.01 -7.85 0.34
C CYS A 408 13.45 -6.46 0.82
N PHE A 409 14.29 -5.76 0.04
CA PHE A 409 14.70 -4.39 0.35
C PHE A 409 13.52 -3.44 0.48
N LYS A 410 12.61 -3.49 -0.50
CA LYS A 410 11.34 -2.77 -0.47
C LYS A 410 10.52 -3.10 0.77
N THR A 411 10.33 -4.38 1.09
CA THR A 411 9.50 -4.78 2.23
C THR A 411 10.10 -4.29 3.55
N TYR A 412 11.42 -4.37 3.74
CA TYR A 412 12.08 -3.80 4.92
C TYR A 412 12.01 -2.26 4.96
N GLY A 413 12.19 -1.59 3.83
CA GLY A 413 12.13 -0.12 3.78
C GLY A 413 10.73 0.43 4.00
N TYR A 414 9.73 -0.20 3.38
CA TYR A 414 8.33 0.24 3.40
C TYR A 414 7.59 -0.24 4.66
N MET A 415 7.55 -1.56 4.90
CA MET A 415 6.72 -2.11 5.98
C MET A 415 7.21 -1.66 7.34
N SER A 416 8.51 -1.62 7.58
CA SER A 416 9.01 -1.21 8.89
C SER A 416 8.70 0.26 9.19
N MET A 417 8.62 1.12 8.17
CA MET A 417 8.12 2.48 8.33
C MET A 417 6.61 2.50 8.61
N ASP A 418 5.80 1.80 7.80
CA ASP A 418 4.34 1.77 7.94
C ASP A 418 3.89 1.22 9.30
N GLN A 419 4.54 0.14 9.76
CA GLN A 419 4.32 -0.44 11.09
C GLN A 419 4.73 0.53 12.21
N ALA A 420 5.79 1.31 12.04
CA ALA A 420 6.19 2.32 13.01
C ALA A 420 5.16 3.46 13.12
N VAL A 421 4.64 3.96 11.99
CA VAL A 421 3.59 4.99 11.97
C VAL A 421 2.30 4.47 12.61
N SER A 422 1.90 3.25 12.28
CA SER A 422 0.69 2.63 12.81
C SER A 422 0.79 2.36 14.32
N PHE A 423 1.96 1.92 14.79
CA PHE A 423 2.27 1.80 16.21
C PHE A 423 2.13 3.16 16.93
N LEU A 424 2.69 4.23 16.38
CA LEU A 424 2.58 5.59 16.94
C LEU A 424 1.13 6.09 17.01
N ASN A 425 0.33 5.80 15.97
CA ASN A 425 -1.10 6.11 15.92
C ASN A 425 -1.86 5.45 17.10
N ASP A 426 -1.64 4.16 17.31
CA ASP A 426 -2.26 3.43 18.43
C ASP A 426 -1.78 3.95 19.79
N PHE A 427 -0.51 4.37 19.91
CA PHE A 427 -0.03 5.06 21.12
C PHE A 427 -0.77 6.37 21.38
N LYS A 428 -1.13 7.13 20.34
CA LYS A 428 -1.98 8.32 20.48
C LYS A 428 -3.39 7.95 20.94
N LEU A 429 -3.97 6.86 20.43
CA LEU A 429 -5.27 6.35 20.91
C LEU A 429 -5.26 6.08 22.40
N GLY A 430 -4.23 5.36 22.86
CA GLY A 430 -4.04 5.09 24.28
C GLY A 430 -3.82 6.36 25.12
N HIS A 431 -3.15 7.36 24.56
CA HIS A 431 -2.95 8.67 25.19
C HIS A 431 -4.26 9.41 25.44
N TYR A 432 -5.18 9.34 24.47
CA TYR A 432 -6.54 9.89 24.60
C TYR A 432 -7.39 9.11 25.60
N MET A 433 -7.34 7.78 25.53
CA MET A 433 -8.18 6.87 26.34
C MET A 433 -7.61 6.53 27.73
N LYS A 434 -6.42 7.06 28.06
CA LYS A 434 -5.73 6.87 29.35
C LYS A 434 -5.40 5.41 29.66
N ILE A 435 -4.82 4.72 28.68
CA ILE A 435 -4.41 3.32 28.77
C ILE A 435 -2.93 3.25 29.17
N PRO A 436 -2.53 2.37 30.11
CA PRO A 436 -1.13 2.22 30.50
C PRO A 436 -0.22 1.86 29.29
N PRO A 437 0.87 2.61 29.04
CA PRO A 437 1.67 2.45 27.83
C PRO A 437 2.41 1.09 27.76
N ARG A 438 2.83 0.54 28.91
CA ARG A 438 3.47 -0.79 28.97
C ARG A 438 2.56 -1.91 28.47
N SER A 439 1.28 -1.87 28.83
CA SER A 439 0.30 -2.84 28.35
C SER A 439 0.11 -2.72 26.85
N MET A 440 0.08 -1.49 26.33
CA MET A 440 -0.06 -1.26 24.88
C MET A 440 1.12 -1.82 24.09
N PHE A 441 2.35 -1.59 24.55
CA PHE A 441 3.55 -2.14 23.93
C PHE A 441 3.49 -3.66 23.83
N LEU A 442 3.19 -4.34 24.94
CA LEU A 442 3.14 -5.81 24.99
C LEU A 442 2.03 -6.37 24.10
N VAL A 443 0.85 -5.78 24.15
CA VAL A 443 -0.32 -6.22 23.38
C VAL A 443 -0.06 -6.08 21.88
N GLN A 444 0.48 -4.94 21.43
CA GLN A 444 0.82 -4.76 20.01
C GLN A 444 1.94 -5.71 19.56
N LEU A 445 3.01 -5.86 20.36
CA LEU A 445 4.12 -6.76 20.03
C LEU A 445 3.65 -8.22 19.92
N ILE A 446 2.89 -8.71 20.90
CA ILE A 446 2.36 -10.08 20.90
C ILE A 446 1.36 -10.28 19.75
N GLY A 447 0.46 -9.30 19.55
CA GLY A 447 -0.52 -9.32 18.45
C GLY A 447 0.16 -9.45 17.09
N THR A 448 1.22 -8.69 16.85
CA THR A 448 1.97 -8.71 15.59
C THR A 448 2.74 -10.01 15.37
N ILE A 449 3.33 -10.59 16.42
CA ILE A 449 4.01 -11.89 16.31
C ILE A 449 3.00 -13.02 16.00
N ILE A 450 1.86 -13.02 16.69
CA ILE A 450 0.78 -13.98 16.43
C ILE A 450 0.26 -13.80 15.01
N ALA A 451 -0.01 -12.57 14.58
CA ALA A 451 -0.46 -12.26 13.23
C ALA A 451 0.51 -12.75 12.17
N GLY A 452 1.79 -12.41 12.29
CA GLY A 452 2.83 -12.85 11.35
C GLY A 452 2.91 -14.37 11.25
N THR A 453 2.83 -15.06 12.39
CA THR A 453 2.86 -16.52 12.47
C THR A 453 1.62 -17.17 11.84
N VAL A 454 0.41 -16.69 12.15
CA VAL A 454 -0.83 -17.21 11.57
C VAL A 454 -0.86 -16.96 10.06
N ASN A 455 -0.46 -15.78 9.60
CA ASN A 455 -0.42 -15.44 8.18
C ASN A 455 0.48 -16.41 7.39
N ILE A 456 1.70 -16.69 7.87
CA ILE A 456 2.59 -17.64 7.18
C ILE A 456 2.10 -19.07 7.30
N LEU A 457 1.52 -19.49 8.43
CA LEU A 457 0.97 -20.84 8.57
C LEU A 457 -0.15 -21.11 7.58
N VAL A 458 -1.09 -20.17 7.45
CA VAL A 458 -2.20 -20.29 6.49
C VAL A 458 -1.68 -20.25 5.06
N ALA A 459 -0.77 -19.33 4.74
CA ALA A 459 -0.17 -19.28 3.40
C ALA A 459 0.58 -20.58 3.07
N TRP A 460 1.35 -21.11 4.02
CA TRP A 460 2.08 -22.36 3.85
C TRP A 460 1.17 -23.56 3.66
N TRP A 461 0.08 -23.63 4.43
CA TRP A 461 -0.92 -24.68 4.31
C TRP A 461 -1.58 -24.67 2.93
N LEU A 462 -1.97 -23.49 2.41
CA LEU A 462 -2.54 -23.36 1.07
C LEU A 462 -1.53 -23.75 -0.02
N LEU A 463 -0.29 -23.26 0.06
CA LEU A 463 0.78 -23.58 -0.90
C LEU A 463 1.17 -25.07 -0.90
N ALA A 464 0.97 -25.78 0.21
CA ALA A 464 1.27 -27.21 0.33
C ALA A 464 0.10 -28.11 -0.07
N SER A 465 -1.14 -27.64 0.11
CA SER A 465 -2.34 -28.46 -0.12
C SER A 465 -2.87 -28.37 -1.56
N ILE A 466 -2.61 -27.24 -2.25
CA ILE A 466 -3.15 -26.98 -3.60
C ILE A 466 -1.99 -26.98 -4.60
N GLU A 467 -1.92 -28.03 -5.42
CA GLU A 467 -0.96 -28.10 -6.51
C GLU A 467 -1.24 -27.03 -7.57
N ASN A 468 -0.18 -26.41 -8.11
CA ASN A 468 -0.26 -25.37 -9.14
C ASN A 468 -1.14 -24.16 -8.79
N ILE A 469 -1.26 -23.84 -7.50
CA ILE A 469 -1.95 -22.63 -7.04
C ILE A 469 -1.43 -21.39 -7.79
N CYS A 470 -2.34 -20.49 -8.18
CA CYS A 470 -2.07 -19.27 -8.96
C CYS A 470 -1.71 -19.48 -10.46
N GLN A 471 -1.84 -20.71 -10.98
CA GLN A 471 -1.61 -21.03 -12.40
C GLN A 471 -2.94 -21.41 -13.07
N ASP A 472 -3.61 -20.40 -13.61
CA ASP A 472 -4.95 -20.52 -14.19
C ASP A 472 -5.03 -21.59 -15.30
N ASP A 473 -3.96 -21.80 -16.07
CA ASP A 473 -3.92 -22.76 -17.18
C ASP A 473 -3.82 -24.23 -16.74
N LEU A 474 -3.32 -24.46 -15.51
CA LEU A 474 -3.08 -25.81 -14.95
C LEU A 474 -4.12 -26.20 -13.91
N LEU A 475 -4.98 -25.26 -13.52
CA LEU A 475 -6.08 -25.48 -12.60
C LEU A 475 -7.35 -25.92 -13.36
N PRO A 476 -8.27 -26.66 -12.71
CA PRO A 476 -9.58 -26.95 -13.28
C PRO A 476 -10.30 -25.65 -13.69
N PRO A 477 -11.10 -25.66 -14.78
CA PRO A 477 -11.78 -24.45 -15.28
C PRO A 477 -12.65 -23.72 -14.25
N ASP A 478 -13.19 -24.45 -13.26
CA ASP A 478 -14.05 -23.94 -12.19
C ASP A 478 -13.30 -23.61 -10.89
N SER A 479 -11.96 -23.58 -10.93
CA SER A 479 -11.12 -23.29 -9.76
C SER A 479 -11.23 -21.82 -9.33
N PRO A 480 -11.44 -21.52 -8.03
CA PRO A 480 -11.53 -20.14 -7.54
C PRO A 480 -10.16 -19.46 -7.35
N TRP A 481 -9.04 -20.17 -7.54
CA TRP A 481 -7.70 -19.74 -7.11
C TRP A 481 -6.94 -18.92 -8.18
N THR A 482 -7.18 -17.61 -8.27
CA THR A 482 -6.64 -16.74 -9.35
C THR A 482 -5.54 -15.74 -8.93
N CYS A 483 -5.14 -15.72 -7.66
CA CYS A 483 -4.01 -14.95 -7.07
C CYS A 483 -3.60 -13.60 -7.75
N PRO A 484 -4.53 -12.67 -8.04
CA PRO A 484 -4.22 -11.48 -8.84
C PRO A 484 -3.25 -10.53 -8.14
N GLY A 485 -3.41 -10.29 -6.82
CA GLY A 485 -2.52 -9.41 -6.07
C GLY A 485 -1.08 -9.92 -6.00
N TYR A 486 -0.88 -11.23 -5.83
CA TYR A 486 0.47 -11.83 -5.84
C TYR A 486 1.10 -11.81 -7.24
N ARG A 487 0.28 -11.80 -8.31
CA ARG A 487 0.76 -11.65 -9.68
C ARG A 487 1.33 -10.26 -9.93
N VAL A 488 0.67 -9.19 -9.48
CA VAL A 488 1.23 -7.83 -9.58
C VAL A 488 2.52 -7.70 -8.78
N PHE A 489 2.55 -8.24 -7.56
CA PHE A 489 3.76 -8.27 -6.74
C PHE A 489 4.92 -9.03 -7.44
N PHE A 490 4.60 -10.13 -8.13
CA PHE A 490 5.55 -10.88 -8.96
C PHE A 490 6.03 -10.06 -10.17
N ASP A 491 5.12 -9.46 -10.93
CA ASP A 491 5.47 -8.64 -12.10
C ASP A 491 6.30 -7.41 -11.71
N ALA A 492 6.00 -6.80 -10.56
CA ALA A 492 6.82 -5.75 -9.96
C ALA A 492 8.24 -6.23 -9.63
N SER A 493 8.39 -7.43 -9.04
CA SER A 493 9.71 -8.04 -8.77
C SER A 493 10.54 -8.22 -10.05
N VAL A 494 9.89 -8.50 -11.18
CA VAL A 494 10.53 -8.67 -12.49
C VAL A 494 10.96 -7.33 -13.08
N ILE A 495 10.06 -6.34 -13.07
CA ILE A 495 10.32 -5.00 -13.63
C ILE A 495 11.44 -4.31 -12.87
N TRP A 496 11.31 -4.27 -11.54
CA TRP A 496 12.18 -3.47 -10.67
C TRP A 496 13.44 -4.20 -10.24
N GLY A 497 13.38 -5.53 -10.06
CA GLY A 497 14.50 -6.31 -9.56
C GLY A 497 15.23 -7.12 -10.62
N LEU A 498 14.52 -8.01 -11.33
CA LEU A 498 15.13 -8.93 -12.30
C LEU A 498 15.69 -8.20 -13.53
N VAL A 499 14.84 -7.47 -14.26
CA VAL A 499 15.27 -6.71 -15.44
C VAL A 499 15.92 -5.40 -15.03
N GLY A 500 15.31 -4.74 -14.06
CA GLY A 500 15.80 -3.54 -13.39
C GLY A 500 15.43 -2.23 -14.11
N PRO A 501 15.42 -1.09 -13.40
CA PRO A 501 15.03 0.22 -13.94
C PRO A 501 15.85 0.61 -15.16
N LYS A 502 17.14 0.27 -15.19
CA LYS A 502 18.06 0.62 -16.30
C LYS A 502 17.62 0.02 -17.65
N ARG A 503 16.95 -1.14 -17.65
CA ARG A 503 16.50 -1.87 -18.85
C ARG A 503 15.00 -1.71 -19.14
N ILE A 504 14.24 -1.05 -18.26
CA ILE A 504 12.83 -0.71 -18.51
C ILE A 504 12.68 0.80 -18.76
N PHE A 505 13.10 1.60 -17.77
CA PHE A 505 12.99 3.07 -17.75
C PHE A 505 14.31 3.77 -18.10
N GLY A 506 15.42 3.05 -18.22
CA GLY A 506 16.71 3.63 -18.59
C GLY A 506 16.97 3.62 -20.09
N ARG A 507 18.20 3.97 -20.50
CA ARG A 507 18.63 4.01 -21.91
C ARG A 507 18.54 2.67 -22.64
N LEU A 508 18.49 1.56 -21.90
CA LEU A 508 18.41 0.21 -22.48
C LEU A 508 16.96 -0.29 -22.65
N GLY A 509 15.97 0.47 -22.15
CA GLY A 509 14.57 0.09 -22.17
C GLY A 509 13.73 0.87 -23.17
N ASN A 510 12.43 0.52 -23.22
CA ASN A 510 11.45 1.14 -24.11
C ASN A 510 10.74 2.35 -23.47
N TYR A 511 10.83 2.51 -22.14
CA TYR A 511 10.05 3.48 -21.36
C TYR A 511 10.90 4.59 -20.76
N SER A 512 11.98 5.03 -21.44
CA SER A 512 12.85 6.09 -20.92
C SER A 512 12.15 7.44 -20.75
N SER A 513 11.10 7.67 -21.54
CA SER A 513 10.22 8.85 -21.46
C SER A 513 9.52 8.98 -20.10
N MET A 514 9.25 7.88 -19.39
CA MET A 514 8.56 7.93 -18.10
C MET A 514 9.31 8.73 -17.03
N ASN A 515 10.64 8.79 -17.08
CA ASN A 515 11.39 9.56 -16.07
C ASN A 515 11.10 11.07 -16.15
N TRP A 516 10.62 11.59 -17.29
CA TRP A 516 10.21 12.99 -17.40
C TRP A 516 8.99 13.34 -16.53
N PHE A 517 8.21 12.34 -16.13
CA PHE A 517 7.11 12.56 -15.19
C PHE A 517 7.62 13.00 -13.81
N PHE A 518 8.82 12.60 -13.37
CA PHE A 518 9.42 13.17 -12.15
C PHE A 518 9.58 14.69 -12.27
N LEU A 519 10.08 15.17 -13.41
CA LEU A 519 10.25 16.60 -13.63
C LEU A 519 8.89 17.31 -13.73
N GLY A 520 7.96 16.77 -14.52
CA GLY A 520 6.60 17.32 -14.64
C GLY A 520 5.87 17.40 -13.30
N GLY A 521 6.00 16.36 -12.48
CA GLY A 521 5.48 16.32 -11.12
C GLY A 521 6.12 17.37 -10.21
N ALA A 522 7.45 17.49 -10.21
CA ALA A 522 8.17 18.48 -9.40
C ALA A 522 7.75 19.91 -9.74
N MET A 523 7.55 20.20 -11.03
CA MET A 523 7.18 21.54 -11.52
C MET A 523 5.72 21.91 -11.21
N GLY A 524 4.81 20.95 -11.09
CA GLY A 524 3.38 21.21 -10.86
C GLY A 524 3.11 22.17 -9.69
N PRO A 525 3.57 21.86 -8.46
CA PRO A 525 3.40 22.74 -7.30
C PRO A 525 4.07 24.11 -7.45
N VAL A 526 5.17 24.20 -8.21
CA VAL A 526 5.86 25.47 -8.49
C VAL A 526 4.98 26.38 -9.36
N PHE A 527 4.31 25.82 -10.37
CA PHE A 527 3.34 26.56 -11.18
C PHE A 527 2.14 27.05 -10.37
N CYS A 528 1.63 26.23 -9.44
CA CYS A 528 0.54 26.65 -8.54
C CYS A 528 0.94 27.85 -7.66
N LEU A 529 2.21 27.94 -7.27
CA LEU A 529 2.77 29.07 -6.51
C LEU A 529 2.99 30.33 -7.36
N ALA A 530 3.22 30.18 -8.67
CA ALA A 530 3.40 31.28 -9.60
C ALA A 530 2.07 31.92 -10.05
N LEU A 531 0.93 31.29 -9.77
CA LEU A 531 -0.38 31.86 -10.04
C LEU A 531 -0.70 33.02 -9.08
N PRO A 532 -1.41 34.08 -9.53
CA PRO A 532 -1.77 35.22 -8.70
C PRO A 532 -2.44 34.79 -7.39
N GLN A 533 -2.14 35.49 -6.28
CA GLN A 533 -2.62 35.16 -4.93
C GLN A 533 -4.14 35.03 -4.83
N SER A 534 -4.92 35.74 -5.65
CA SER A 534 -6.38 35.60 -5.71
C SER A 534 -6.87 34.24 -6.23
N ILE A 535 -6.12 33.62 -7.14
CA ILE A 535 -6.39 32.27 -7.67
C ILE A 535 -5.76 31.22 -6.75
N SER A 536 -4.56 31.50 -6.21
CA SER A 536 -3.90 30.61 -5.26
C SER A 536 -4.71 30.46 -3.95
N GLN A 537 -5.26 31.56 -3.41
CA GLN A 537 -6.20 31.51 -2.28
C GLN A 537 -7.52 30.85 -2.64
N ALA A 538 -8.09 31.01 -3.84
CA ALA A 538 -9.29 30.26 -4.22
C ALA A 538 -9.04 28.74 -4.35
N VAL A 539 -7.84 28.33 -4.77
CA VAL A 539 -7.41 26.92 -4.80
C VAL A 539 -7.10 26.40 -3.39
N LEU A 540 -6.55 27.22 -2.50
CA LEU A 540 -6.24 26.86 -1.11
C LEU A 540 -7.48 26.89 -0.18
N ASP A 541 -8.36 27.89 -0.30
CA ASP A 541 -9.63 28.01 0.45
C ASP A 541 -10.68 26.98 -0.01
N SER A 542 -10.50 26.37 -1.18
CA SER A 542 -11.27 25.17 -1.55
C SER A 542 -10.67 23.89 -0.98
N SER A 543 -9.40 23.92 -0.52
CA SER A 543 -8.69 22.79 0.09
C SER A 543 -8.92 22.61 1.60
N ASP A 544 -9.27 23.69 2.29
CA ASP A 544 -9.68 23.71 3.71
C ASP A 544 -11.21 23.56 3.85
#